data_AF-A0A9R0W4V1-F1
#
_entry.id   AF-A0A9R0W4V1-F1
#
_cell.length_a   1.000
_cell.length_b   1.000
_cell.length_c   1.000
_cell.angle_alpha   90.00
_cell.angle_beta   90.00
_cell.angle_gamma   90.00
#
_symmetry.space_group_name_H-M   'P 1'
#
loop_
_entity.id
_entity.type
_entity.pdbx_description
1 polymer ?
#
loop_
_entity_poly.entity_id
_entity_poly.type
_entity_poly.pdbx_seq_one_letter_code
_entity_poly.pdbx_strand_id
1 'polypeptide(L)'
;MALPDELLEEIFLRLAAAADLARASAACVSFRRVITGHPFLRRFRTLHPPPLLGILCGGLIPAQPPHPSAAAAAAFADADLSCSFLPPSRDGRAWRHRDGRDGRALFSPALEGIDGDYNPSHLATEFAVCDPLHRRYLLLPALPDLLVGQVHRPDIVECEPFLAPPGPDDVGADWSSFRVMYLVRCTTKLVLFVFSTCAGQWLANPVTVDVFRCGAAMHRFYAHGCFCWEVFRSDKLLVLDARRIEFSTVDLPTPPGPDVRKMAIVEAGGGRLGMLTISKHPEPGVDHLLYAVQSKDANATNQWQSKSVISLPENYRYGIMGVAGGYLLLTGYPQDNRPISYFSLNLQTFQLEWFCQTGDKVIFGDLYADLPPSLSPPTL
;
A
#
# COMPACT_ATOMS: atom_id res chain seq x y z
N MET A 1 40.14 16.43 8.07
CA MET A 1 39.02 17.39 7.89
C MET A 1 37.79 16.53 7.64
N ALA A 2 36.82 16.53 8.57
CA ALA A 2 35.61 15.71 8.41
C ALA A 2 34.69 16.35 7.36
N LEU A 3 34.12 15.56 6.47
CA LEU A 3 33.12 16.04 5.52
C LEU A 3 31.88 16.49 6.31
N PRO A 4 31.27 17.65 6.02
CA PRO A 4 29.99 18.06 6.61
C PRO A 4 28.89 17.01 6.39
N ASP A 5 28.01 16.84 7.37
CA ASP A 5 26.90 15.89 7.32
C ASP A 5 26.01 16.09 6.08
N GLU A 6 25.77 17.35 5.68
CA GLU A 6 24.99 17.70 4.48
C GLU A 6 25.57 17.11 3.19
N LEU A 7 26.91 17.12 3.04
CA LEU A 7 27.56 16.53 1.88
C LEU A 7 27.55 14.99 1.95
N LEU A 8 27.63 14.42 3.15
CA LEU A 8 27.48 12.98 3.35
C LEU A 8 26.07 12.52 2.94
N GLU A 9 25.02 13.27 3.32
CA GLU A 9 23.66 12.99 2.90
C GLU A 9 23.55 12.97 1.37
N GLU A 10 24.04 14.00 0.68
CA GLU A 10 23.98 14.06 -0.80
C GLU A 10 24.76 12.93 -1.48
N ILE A 11 25.83 12.43 -0.87
CA ILE A 11 26.58 11.26 -1.35
C ILE A 11 25.74 9.99 -1.15
N PHE A 12 25.21 9.77 0.06
CA PHE A 12 24.46 8.56 0.38
C PHE A 12 23.10 8.48 -0.33
N LEU A 13 22.47 9.61 -0.65
CA LEU A 13 21.26 9.66 -1.48
C LEU A 13 21.48 9.16 -2.90
N ARG A 14 22.73 9.04 -3.38
CA ARG A 14 23.03 8.46 -4.70
C ARG A 14 23.11 6.94 -4.69
N LEU A 15 23.16 6.31 -3.52
CA LEU A 15 23.17 4.84 -3.36
C LEU A 15 21.74 4.30 -3.47
N ALA A 16 21.26 4.06 -4.70
CA ALA A 16 19.86 3.67 -4.92
C ALA A 16 19.46 2.36 -4.21
N ALA A 17 20.40 1.42 -4.04
CA ALA A 17 20.12 0.15 -3.38
C ALA A 17 20.22 0.27 -1.85
N ALA A 18 19.16 -0.12 -1.14
CA ALA A 18 19.14 -0.17 0.33
C ALA A 18 20.27 -1.06 0.91
N ALA A 19 20.67 -2.11 0.19
CA ALA A 19 21.79 -2.96 0.60
C ALA A 19 23.13 -2.20 0.62
N ASP A 20 23.34 -1.30 -0.34
CA ASP A 20 24.58 -0.50 -0.43
C ASP A 20 24.62 0.55 0.67
N LEU A 21 23.48 1.18 0.92
CA LEU A 21 23.28 2.11 2.02
C LEU A 21 23.50 1.42 3.39
N ALA A 22 23.02 0.19 3.56
CA ALA A 22 23.25 -0.60 4.78
C ALA A 22 24.74 -0.91 4.98
N ARG A 23 25.47 -1.25 3.91
CA ARG A 23 26.93 -1.46 3.98
C ARG A 23 27.67 -0.17 4.32
N ALA A 24 27.27 0.97 3.77
CA ALA A 24 27.83 2.27 4.11
C ALA A 24 27.57 2.63 5.59
N SER A 25 26.36 2.38 6.10
CA SER A 25 26.00 2.56 7.51
C SER A 25 26.87 1.72 8.45
N ALA A 26 27.20 0.49 8.06
CA ALA A 26 28.06 -0.40 8.84
C ALA A 26 29.55 0.01 8.84
N ALA A 27 29.99 0.90 7.94
CA ALA A 27 31.41 1.22 7.76
C ALA A 27 31.97 2.12 8.88
N CYS A 28 31.19 3.08 9.39
CA CYS A 28 31.62 3.91 10.53
C CYS A 28 30.45 4.57 11.28
N VAL A 29 30.70 5.00 12.51
CA VAL A 29 29.70 5.61 13.40
C VAL A 29 29.11 6.90 12.83
N SER A 30 29.93 7.75 12.21
CA SER A 30 29.45 9.00 11.61
C SER A 30 28.51 8.74 10.43
N PHE A 31 28.83 7.76 9.57
CA PHE A 31 27.97 7.37 8.45
C PHE A 31 26.67 6.77 8.95
N ARG A 32 26.75 5.87 9.94
CA ARG A 32 25.56 5.33 10.60
C ARG A 32 24.66 6.44 11.12
N ARG A 33 25.20 7.42 11.84
CA ARG A 33 24.43 8.54 12.41
C ARG A 33 23.65 9.28 11.33
N VAL A 34 24.30 9.63 10.22
CA VAL A 34 23.66 10.34 9.10
C VAL A 34 22.60 9.46 8.43
N ILE A 35 22.97 8.22 8.09
CA ILE A 35 22.12 7.29 7.35
C ILE A 35 20.89 6.84 8.15
N THR A 36 21.02 6.64 9.45
CA THR A 36 19.87 6.27 10.31
C THR A 36 19.04 7.49 10.74
N GLY A 37 19.42 8.69 10.32
CA GLY A 37 18.66 9.90 10.59
C GLY A 37 17.32 9.89 9.86
N HIS A 38 16.24 10.18 10.58
CA HIS A 38 14.90 10.21 10.00
C HIS A 38 14.74 11.18 8.81
N PRO A 39 15.30 12.41 8.83
CA PRO A 39 15.21 13.31 7.68
C PRO A 39 15.86 12.72 6.43
N PHE A 40 17.04 12.12 6.58
CA PHE A 40 17.74 11.44 5.48
C PHE A 40 16.91 10.27 4.94
N LEU A 41 16.42 9.36 5.80
CA LEU A 41 15.64 8.19 5.37
C LEU A 41 14.32 8.56 4.70
N ARG A 42 13.67 9.66 5.12
CA ARG A 42 12.48 10.18 4.45
C ARG A 42 12.80 10.64 3.03
N ARG A 43 13.90 11.39 2.84
CA ARG A 43 14.38 11.80 1.51
C ARG A 43 14.77 10.58 0.68
N PHE A 44 15.47 9.62 1.28
CA PHE A 44 15.86 8.38 0.64
C PHE A 44 14.66 7.60 0.13
N ARG A 45 13.64 7.33 0.97
CA ARG A 45 12.39 6.62 0.58
C ARG A 45 11.61 7.34 -0.52
N THR A 46 11.70 8.67 -0.58
CA THR A 46 11.05 9.48 -1.63
C THR A 46 11.76 9.31 -2.99
N LEU A 47 13.09 9.16 -2.98
CA LEU A 47 13.90 9.01 -4.19
C LEU A 47 14.02 7.55 -4.64
N HIS A 48 14.09 6.63 -3.68
CA HIS A 48 14.35 5.22 -3.88
C HIS A 48 13.25 4.42 -3.16
N PRO A 49 12.30 3.86 -3.92
CA PRO A 49 11.26 3.01 -3.34
C PRO A 49 11.88 1.86 -2.52
N PRO A 50 11.33 1.55 -1.34
CA PRO A 50 11.85 0.45 -0.52
C PRO A 50 11.65 -0.89 -1.23
N PRO A 51 12.53 -1.89 -1.05
CA PRO A 51 12.36 -3.19 -1.69
C PRO A 51 11.06 -3.88 -1.27
N LEU A 52 10.44 -4.61 -2.19
CA LEU A 52 9.32 -5.50 -1.88
C LEU A 52 9.84 -6.74 -1.16
N LEU A 53 9.46 -6.89 0.11
CA LEU A 53 10.01 -7.93 0.99
C LEU A 53 9.15 -9.19 1.01
N GLY A 54 7.83 -9.07 0.87
CA GLY A 54 6.95 -10.23 0.93
C GLY A 54 5.47 -9.91 0.90
N ILE A 55 4.68 -10.93 1.17
CA ILE A 55 3.23 -10.87 1.32
C ILE A 55 2.88 -11.17 2.78
N LEU A 56 2.07 -10.32 3.41
CA LEU A 56 1.54 -10.54 4.76
C LEU A 56 0.21 -11.28 4.69
N CYS A 57 0.20 -12.53 5.16
CA CYS A 57 -1.00 -13.38 5.22
C CYS A 57 -0.91 -14.30 6.46
N GLY A 58 -1.25 -13.77 7.65
CA GLY A 58 -1.07 -14.48 8.92
C GLY A 58 0.40 -14.68 9.34
N GLY A 59 1.33 -14.26 8.48
CA GLY A 59 2.78 -14.29 8.62
C GLY A 59 3.39 -13.71 7.34
N LEU A 60 4.71 -13.48 7.32
CA LEU A 60 5.41 -13.02 6.13
C LEU A 60 5.71 -14.20 5.21
N ILE A 61 5.25 -14.14 3.97
CA ILE A 61 5.73 -14.97 2.86
C ILE A 61 6.82 -14.15 2.17
N PRO A 62 8.11 -14.41 2.45
CA PRO A 62 9.20 -13.56 1.98
C PRO A 62 9.51 -13.80 0.50
N ALA A 63 10.12 -12.79 -0.13
CA ALA A 63 10.82 -12.98 -1.40
C ALA A 63 11.89 -14.09 -1.26
N GLN A 64 12.00 -14.95 -2.27
CA GLN A 64 12.87 -16.12 -2.25
C GLN A 64 14.03 -15.96 -3.26
N PRO A 65 15.22 -16.54 -3.02
CA PRO A 65 16.29 -16.57 -4.02
C PRO A 65 15.79 -17.24 -5.32
N PRO A 66 16.14 -16.70 -6.51
CA PRO A 66 17.20 -15.72 -6.76
C PRO A 66 16.76 -14.24 -6.73
N HIS A 67 15.56 -13.91 -6.24
CA HIS A 67 15.06 -12.53 -6.27
C HIS A 67 15.98 -11.57 -5.49
N PRO A 68 16.27 -10.35 -6.01
CA PRO A 68 17.18 -9.39 -5.36
C PRO A 68 16.77 -8.99 -3.93
N SER A 69 15.47 -9.00 -3.63
CA SER A 69 14.96 -8.65 -2.29
C SER A 69 15.02 -9.80 -1.29
N ALA A 70 15.41 -11.02 -1.69
CA ALA A 70 15.39 -12.20 -0.81
C ALA A 70 16.27 -12.03 0.43
N ALA A 71 17.47 -11.46 0.28
CA ALA A 71 18.36 -11.21 1.41
C ALA A 71 17.78 -10.17 2.39
N ALA A 72 17.12 -9.13 1.88
CA ALA A 72 16.45 -8.14 2.71
C ALA A 72 15.23 -8.75 3.43
N ALA A 73 14.43 -9.55 2.72
CA ALA A 73 13.28 -10.25 3.29
C ALA A 73 13.68 -11.23 4.40
N ALA A 74 14.79 -11.95 4.23
CA ALA A 74 15.31 -12.85 5.25
C ALA A 74 15.69 -12.12 6.56
N ALA A 75 16.07 -10.84 6.49
CA ALA A 75 16.33 -10.05 7.69
C ALA A 75 15.08 -9.77 8.56
N PHE A 76 13.89 -10.06 8.04
CA PHE A 76 12.61 -9.94 8.75
C PHE A 76 12.08 -11.27 9.28
N ALA A 77 12.83 -12.38 9.15
CA ALA A 77 12.35 -13.70 9.57
C ALA A 77 11.94 -13.76 11.06
N ASP A 78 12.63 -13.00 11.92
CA ASP A 78 12.37 -12.94 13.36
C ASP A 78 11.46 -11.77 13.78
N ALA A 79 11.00 -10.96 12.81
CA ALA A 79 10.15 -9.80 13.12
C ALA A 79 8.70 -10.24 13.37
N ASP A 80 8.15 -9.86 14.51
CA ASP A 80 6.73 -10.06 14.82
C ASP A 80 5.86 -9.02 14.11
N LEU A 81 5.63 -9.24 12.81
CA LEU A 81 4.77 -8.39 11.98
C LEU A 81 3.28 -8.53 12.34
N SER A 82 2.90 -9.56 13.11
CA SER A 82 1.55 -9.72 13.63
C SER A 82 1.27 -8.81 14.83
N CYS A 83 2.31 -8.22 15.42
CA CYS A 83 2.26 -7.36 16.59
C CYS A 83 1.55 -8.02 17.78
N SER A 84 1.94 -9.26 18.11
CA SER A 84 1.39 -10.04 19.22
C SER A 84 1.57 -9.39 20.60
N PHE A 85 2.45 -8.39 20.69
CA PHE A 85 2.69 -7.57 21.88
C PHE A 85 1.63 -6.47 22.12
N LEU A 86 0.69 -6.29 21.19
CA LEU A 86 -0.45 -5.38 21.40
C LEU A 86 -1.27 -5.82 22.61
N PRO A 87 -1.72 -4.89 23.47
CA PRO A 87 -2.66 -5.22 24.53
C PRO A 87 -4.00 -5.70 23.93
N PRO A 88 -4.80 -6.47 24.68
CA PRO A 88 -6.14 -6.85 24.25
C PRO A 88 -6.96 -5.61 23.84
N SER A 89 -7.77 -5.73 22.78
CA SER A 89 -8.76 -4.70 22.45
C SER A 89 -9.78 -4.56 23.59
N ARG A 90 -10.53 -3.45 23.67
CA ARG A 90 -11.43 -3.22 24.81
C ARG A 90 -12.50 -4.30 24.94
N ASP A 91 -12.94 -4.84 23.80
CA ASP A 91 -13.92 -5.93 23.73
C ASP A 91 -13.27 -7.33 23.75
N GLY A 92 -11.96 -7.44 24.01
CA GLY A 92 -11.24 -8.71 24.07
C GLY A 92 -11.07 -9.42 22.72
N ARG A 93 -11.35 -8.73 21.61
CA ARG A 93 -11.24 -9.26 20.24
C ARG A 93 -9.81 -9.25 19.74
N ALA A 94 -9.46 -10.21 18.89
CA ALA A 94 -8.15 -10.28 18.27
C ALA A 94 -7.91 -9.11 17.30
N TRP A 95 -6.70 -8.55 17.30
CA TRP A 95 -6.29 -7.55 16.33
C TRP A 95 -6.11 -8.16 14.94
N ARG A 96 -6.58 -7.46 13.90
CA ARG A 96 -6.32 -7.82 12.50
C ARG A 96 -5.55 -6.71 11.81
N HIS A 97 -4.51 -7.10 11.08
CA HIS A 97 -3.77 -6.21 10.19
C HIS A 97 -4.71 -5.62 9.14
N ARG A 98 -4.55 -4.34 8.83
CA ARG A 98 -5.39 -3.60 7.87
C ARG A 98 -4.61 -2.84 6.82
N ASP A 99 -3.45 -2.32 7.16
CA ASP A 99 -2.59 -1.57 6.24
C ASP A 99 -1.17 -1.45 6.78
N GLY A 100 -0.21 -1.24 5.89
CA GLY A 100 1.20 -1.03 6.25
C GLY A 100 1.82 0.12 5.47
N ARG A 101 2.54 1.01 6.16
CA ARG A 101 3.21 2.15 5.52
C ARG A 101 4.39 2.68 6.33
N ASP A 102 5.51 2.93 5.65
CA ASP A 102 6.70 3.60 6.21
C ASP A 102 7.19 2.92 7.52
N GLY A 103 7.19 1.58 7.57
CA GLY A 103 7.57 0.80 8.74
C GLY A 103 6.51 0.68 9.84
N ARG A 104 5.32 1.25 9.64
CA ARG A 104 4.18 1.18 10.56
C ARG A 104 3.13 0.21 10.05
N ALA A 105 2.48 -0.51 10.95
CA ALA A 105 1.37 -1.42 10.67
C ALA A 105 0.11 -0.97 11.42
N LEU A 106 -1.01 -0.89 10.71
CA LEU A 106 -2.32 -0.49 11.24
C LEU A 106 -3.17 -1.73 11.52
N PHE A 107 -3.82 -1.73 12.67
CA PHE A 107 -4.68 -2.79 13.12
C PHE A 107 -6.05 -2.25 13.56
N SER A 108 -7.07 -3.08 13.38
CA SER A 108 -8.37 -2.90 14.04
C SER A 108 -8.88 -4.25 14.56
N PRO A 109 -9.73 -4.27 15.59
CA PRO A 109 -10.28 -5.51 16.10
C PRO A 109 -11.01 -6.30 15.00
N ALA A 110 -10.93 -7.63 15.08
CA ALA A 110 -11.78 -8.50 14.27
C ALA A 110 -13.24 -8.16 14.56
N LEU A 111 -14.03 -7.98 13.50
CA LEU A 111 -15.48 -7.86 13.63
C LEU A 111 -16.05 -9.28 13.71
N GLU A 112 -17.03 -9.49 14.59
CA GLU A 112 -17.69 -10.80 14.74
C GLU A 112 -18.33 -11.26 13.42
N GLY A 113 -18.01 -12.48 13.04
CA GLY A 113 -18.67 -13.26 12.00
C GLY A 113 -18.35 -14.73 12.27
N ILE A 114 -19.38 -15.53 12.53
CA ILE A 114 -19.27 -16.99 12.63
C ILE A 114 -19.04 -17.49 11.20
N ASP A 115 -18.00 -18.30 11.00
CA ASP A 115 -17.75 -19.06 9.75
C ASP A 115 -17.76 -18.25 8.44
N GLY A 116 -16.76 -17.37 8.26
CA GLY A 116 -16.39 -16.87 6.93
C GLY A 116 -17.36 -15.87 6.28
N ASP A 117 -18.51 -15.59 6.90
CA ASP A 117 -19.44 -14.55 6.44
C ASP A 117 -19.07 -13.23 7.13
N TYR A 118 -18.19 -12.46 6.49
CA TYR A 118 -17.82 -11.12 6.93
C TYR A 118 -19.07 -10.25 6.90
N ASN A 119 -19.63 -9.89 8.06
CA ASN A 119 -20.77 -8.98 8.10
C ASN A 119 -20.22 -7.53 8.11
N PRO A 120 -20.25 -6.80 6.97
CA PRO A 120 -19.68 -5.46 6.88
C PRO A 120 -20.45 -4.41 7.70
N SER A 121 -21.58 -4.78 8.32
CA SER A 121 -22.44 -3.86 9.07
C SER A 121 -21.84 -3.30 10.37
N HIS A 122 -20.71 -3.83 10.84
CA HIS A 122 -20.05 -3.35 12.06
C HIS A 122 -18.92 -2.36 11.76
N LEU A 123 -19.08 -1.15 12.27
CA LEU A 123 -18.04 -0.12 12.24
C LEU A 123 -16.97 -0.40 13.29
N ALA A 124 -15.69 -0.41 12.91
CA ALA A 124 -14.60 -0.46 13.88
C ALA A 124 -14.44 0.90 14.57
N THR A 125 -14.41 0.90 15.90
CA THR A 125 -14.22 2.12 16.71
C THR A 125 -12.82 2.21 17.29
N GLU A 126 -12.06 1.13 17.28
CA GLU A 126 -10.73 1.02 17.85
C GLU A 126 -9.68 0.73 16.79
N PHE A 127 -8.53 1.38 16.94
CA PHE A 127 -7.41 1.26 16.03
C PHE A 127 -6.10 1.29 16.82
N ALA A 128 -5.12 0.53 16.35
CA ALA A 128 -3.77 0.54 16.87
C ALA A 128 -2.79 0.67 15.71
N VAL A 129 -1.75 1.49 15.89
CA VAL A 129 -0.62 1.57 14.96
C VAL A 129 0.61 1.03 15.69
N CYS A 130 1.34 0.15 15.02
CA CYS A 130 2.53 -0.50 15.58
C CYS A 130 3.76 -0.23 14.73
N ASP A 131 4.89 -0.15 15.40
CA ASP A 131 6.21 -0.40 14.84
C ASP A 131 6.58 -1.84 15.19
N PRO A 132 6.42 -2.80 14.26
CA PRO A 132 6.67 -4.20 14.55
C PRO A 132 8.16 -4.49 14.84
N LEU A 133 9.09 -3.73 14.24
CA LEU A 133 10.53 -3.94 14.42
C LEU A 133 11.00 -3.52 15.81
N HIS A 134 10.43 -2.44 16.34
CA HIS A 134 10.82 -1.89 17.65
C HIS A 134 9.86 -2.26 18.77
N ARG A 135 8.84 -3.07 18.46
CA ARG A 135 7.80 -3.52 19.39
C ARG A 135 7.14 -2.35 20.13
N ARG A 136 6.90 -1.26 19.41
CA ARG A 136 6.20 -0.06 19.90
C ARG A 136 4.81 -0.03 19.31
N TYR A 137 3.88 0.56 20.05
CA TYR A 137 2.52 0.75 19.56
C TYR A 137 1.93 2.05 20.08
N LEU A 138 0.95 2.55 19.34
CA LEU A 138 0.09 3.65 19.70
C LEU A 138 -1.36 3.19 19.57
N LEU A 139 -2.09 3.17 20.68
CA LEU A 139 -3.54 3.01 20.66
C LEU A 139 -4.18 4.36 20.34
N LEU A 140 -5.03 4.39 19.31
CA LEU A 140 -5.72 5.61 18.95
C LEU A 140 -6.90 5.85 19.90
N PRO A 141 -7.30 7.13 20.12
CA PRO A 141 -8.59 7.40 20.75
C PRO A 141 -9.70 6.71 19.94
N ALA A 142 -10.68 6.16 20.64
CA ALA A 142 -11.82 5.53 19.98
C ALA A 142 -12.54 6.55 19.08
N LEU A 143 -13.07 6.07 17.96
CA LEU A 143 -13.89 6.90 17.08
C LEU A 143 -15.10 7.44 17.87
N PRO A 144 -15.24 8.77 18.05
CA PRO A 144 -16.29 9.34 18.90
C PRO A 144 -17.71 8.93 18.47
N ASP A 145 -18.60 8.70 19.43
CA ASP A 145 -19.99 8.29 19.16
C ASP A 145 -20.75 9.26 18.25
N LEU A 146 -20.44 10.56 18.35
CA LEU A 146 -21.01 11.57 17.46
C LEU A 146 -20.63 11.33 15.98
N LEU A 147 -19.41 10.87 15.71
CA LEU A 147 -18.94 10.51 14.37
C LEU A 147 -19.55 9.18 13.91
N VAL A 148 -19.64 8.20 14.83
CA VAL A 148 -20.31 6.91 14.58
C VAL A 148 -21.78 7.13 14.19
N GLY A 149 -22.47 8.07 14.84
CA GLY A 149 -23.87 8.42 14.57
C GLY A 149 -24.13 9.01 13.18
N GLN A 150 -23.11 9.45 12.44
CA GLN A 150 -23.27 9.99 11.07
C GLN A 150 -23.40 8.89 10.00
N VAL A 151 -23.15 7.63 10.39
CA VAL A 151 -23.22 6.45 9.53
C VAL A 151 -24.37 5.56 9.99
N HIS A 152 -25.35 5.33 9.11
CA HIS A 152 -26.40 4.36 9.38
C HIS A 152 -25.85 2.94 9.19
N ARG A 153 -25.67 2.20 10.28
CA ARG A 153 -25.00 0.86 10.26
C ARG A 153 -25.57 -0.12 9.23
N PRO A 154 -26.91 -0.24 9.05
CA PRO A 154 -27.47 -1.11 8.03
C PRO A 154 -27.06 -0.78 6.58
N ASP A 155 -26.61 0.46 6.33
CA ASP A 155 -26.17 0.90 5.00
C ASP A 155 -24.69 0.62 4.74
N ILE A 156 -23.91 0.20 5.76
CA ILE A 156 -22.48 -0.03 5.60
C ILE A 156 -22.25 -1.28 4.74
N VAL A 157 -21.55 -1.07 3.64
CA VAL A 157 -21.17 -2.15 2.72
C VAL A 157 -19.71 -2.54 2.88
N GLU A 158 -18.84 -1.60 3.24
CA GLU A 158 -17.40 -1.84 3.39
C GLU A 158 -16.74 -0.81 4.29
N CYS A 159 -15.65 -1.22 4.94
CA CYS A 159 -14.90 -0.45 5.91
C CYS A 159 -13.40 -0.68 5.68
N GLU A 160 -12.68 0.38 5.33
CA GLU A 160 -11.28 0.31 4.93
C GLU A 160 -10.45 1.36 5.68
N PRO A 161 -9.78 0.99 6.78
CA PRO A 161 -8.84 1.86 7.48
C PRO A 161 -7.43 1.74 6.91
N PHE A 162 -6.69 2.86 6.86
CA PHE A 162 -5.35 2.93 6.28
C PHE A 162 -4.48 4.08 6.77
N LEU A 163 -3.18 3.93 6.58
CA LEU A 163 -2.16 4.91 6.93
C LEU A 163 -1.97 5.91 5.80
N ALA A 164 -1.93 7.19 6.16
CA ALA A 164 -1.67 8.29 5.25
C ALA A 164 -0.51 9.17 5.78
N PRO A 165 0.27 9.79 4.88
CA PRO A 165 1.27 10.77 5.30
C PRO A 165 0.59 11.97 6.01
N PRO A 166 1.33 12.74 6.83
CA PRO A 166 0.81 13.97 7.41
C PRO A 166 0.37 14.96 6.31
N GLY A 167 -0.66 15.75 6.60
CA GLY A 167 -1.19 16.81 5.76
C GLY A 167 -0.48 18.15 6.00
N PRO A 168 -0.75 19.17 5.17
CA PRO A 168 -0.18 20.50 5.33
C PRO A 168 -0.68 21.20 6.62
N ASP A 169 -1.88 20.85 7.09
CA ASP A 169 -2.49 21.41 8.30
C ASP A 169 -1.94 20.79 9.59
N ASP A 170 -1.11 19.74 9.49
CA ASP A 170 -0.45 19.10 10.62
C ASP A 170 0.76 19.95 11.08
N VAL A 171 0.47 21.09 11.71
CA VAL A 171 1.48 22.02 12.23
C VAL A 171 2.36 21.31 13.26
N GLY A 172 3.68 21.36 13.06
CA GLY A 172 4.64 20.67 13.92
C GLY A 172 4.88 19.20 13.57
N ALA A 173 4.33 18.71 12.44
CA ALA A 173 4.59 17.37 11.96
C ALA A 173 6.10 17.11 11.80
N ASP A 174 6.56 16.07 12.47
CA ASP A 174 7.92 15.57 12.41
C ASP A 174 8.00 14.28 11.59
N TRP A 175 9.06 13.50 11.79
CA TRP A 175 9.25 12.23 11.09
C TRP A 175 8.35 11.10 11.61
N SER A 176 7.87 11.19 12.85
CA SER A 176 7.02 10.18 13.50
C SER A 176 5.55 10.39 13.17
N SER A 177 5.21 11.56 12.64
CA SER A 177 3.85 11.98 12.37
C SER A 177 3.19 11.17 11.23
N PHE A 178 1.91 10.86 11.40
CA PHE A 178 1.07 10.19 10.40
C PHE A 178 -0.40 10.52 10.59
N ARG A 179 -1.21 10.09 9.63
CA ARG A 179 -2.67 10.06 9.74
C ARG A 179 -3.19 8.65 9.60
N VAL A 180 -4.29 8.36 10.29
CA VAL A 180 -5.11 7.18 10.01
C VAL A 180 -6.40 7.66 9.36
N MET A 181 -6.62 7.21 8.13
CA MET A 181 -7.83 7.48 7.37
C MET A 181 -8.72 6.24 7.44
N TYR A 182 -10.01 6.42 7.69
CA TYR A 182 -10.97 5.34 7.76
C TYR A 182 -12.12 5.63 6.82
N LEU A 183 -12.08 4.97 5.66
CA LEU A 183 -13.09 5.08 4.62
C LEU A 183 -14.22 4.09 4.89
N VAL A 184 -15.43 4.61 5.02
CA VAL A 184 -16.64 3.84 5.22
C VAL A 184 -17.53 4.01 4.00
N ARG A 185 -17.80 2.90 3.31
CA ARG A 185 -18.69 2.88 2.17
C ARG A 185 -20.08 2.48 2.60
N CYS A 186 -21.00 3.41 2.43
CA CYS A 186 -22.43 3.18 2.58
C CYS A 186 -23.05 2.88 1.21
N THR A 187 -24.31 2.44 1.20
CA THR A 187 -25.10 2.18 -0.02
C THR A 187 -25.18 3.40 -0.96
N THR A 188 -25.18 4.62 -0.42
CA THR A 188 -25.39 5.88 -1.18
C THR A 188 -24.27 6.90 -1.05
N LYS A 189 -23.33 6.73 -0.10
CA LYS A 189 -22.30 7.71 0.20
C LYS A 189 -21.01 7.07 0.70
N LEU A 190 -19.91 7.78 0.56
CA LEU A 190 -18.64 7.53 1.23
C LEU A 190 -18.49 8.49 2.40
N VAL A 191 -18.00 7.99 3.53
CA VAL A 191 -17.68 8.79 4.71
C VAL A 191 -16.23 8.49 5.08
N LEU A 192 -15.39 9.53 5.13
CA LEU A 192 -13.99 9.43 5.47
C LEU A 192 -13.74 10.08 6.83
N PHE A 193 -13.34 9.26 7.80
CA PHE A 193 -12.83 9.74 9.08
C PHE A 193 -11.31 9.88 9.01
N VAL A 194 -10.76 10.89 9.67
CA VAL A 194 -9.32 11.14 9.66
C VAL A 194 -8.85 11.39 11.08
N PHE A 195 -7.88 10.60 11.54
CA PHE A 195 -7.12 10.83 12.75
C PHE A 195 -5.77 11.44 12.37
N SER A 196 -5.30 12.43 13.14
CA SER A 196 -3.95 12.99 13.03
C SER A 196 -3.17 12.76 14.32
N THR A 197 -1.94 12.26 14.21
CA THR A 197 -1.04 12.14 15.37
C THR A 197 -0.66 13.49 15.94
N CYS A 198 -0.55 14.53 15.10
CA CYS A 198 -0.14 15.87 15.55
C CYS A 198 -1.21 16.49 16.46
N ALA A 199 -2.48 16.28 16.11
CA ALA A 199 -3.61 16.71 16.94
C ALA A 199 -3.96 15.72 18.05
N GLY A 200 -3.54 14.46 17.93
CA GLY A 200 -3.88 13.38 18.86
C GLY A 200 -5.37 13.03 18.88
N GLN A 201 -6.14 13.42 17.85
CA GLN A 201 -7.59 13.26 17.82
C GLN A 201 -8.12 13.05 16.40
N TRP A 202 -9.35 12.54 16.31
CA TRP A 202 -10.12 12.48 15.08
C TRP A 202 -10.60 13.88 14.68
N LEU A 203 -10.60 14.19 13.39
CA LEU A 203 -11.21 15.41 12.87
C LEU A 203 -12.70 15.42 13.20
N ALA A 204 -13.19 16.57 13.65
CA ALA A 204 -14.57 16.73 14.13
C ALA A 204 -15.63 16.54 13.03
N ASN A 205 -15.27 16.83 11.78
CA ASN A 205 -16.16 16.71 10.62
C ASN A 205 -15.58 15.69 9.64
N PRO A 206 -16.27 14.56 9.37
CA PRO A 206 -15.84 13.63 8.35
C PRO A 206 -16.12 14.19 6.96
N VAL A 207 -15.29 13.80 5.99
CA VAL A 207 -15.52 14.14 4.59
C VAL A 207 -16.56 13.18 4.03
N THR A 208 -17.64 13.71 3.46
CA THR A 208 -18.72 12.90 2.88
C THR A 208 -18.84 13.18 1.39
N VAL A 209 -19.00 12.13 0.59
CA VAL A 209 -19.20 12.21 -0.85
C VAL A 209 -20.34 11.30 -1.27
N ASP A 210 -21.30 11.82 -2.01
CA ASP A 210 -22.37 11.01 -2.57
C ASP A 210 -21.82 10.12 -3.70
N VAL A 211 -22.13 8.82 -3.63
CA VAL A 211 -21.66 7.85 -4.63
C VAL A 211 -22.84 7.07 -5.16
N PHE A 212 -23.11 7.24 -6.46
CA PHE A 212 -24.13 6.46 -7.15
C PHE A 212 -23.56 5.10 -7.59
N ARG A 213 -24.12 4.01 -7.06
CA ARG A 213 -23.97 2.61 -7.54
C ARG A 213 -22.52 2.10 -7.65
N CYS A 214 -21.70 2.22 -6.60
CA CYS A 214 -20.43 1.49 -6.51
C CYS A 214 -20.69 0.07 -5.97
N GLY A 215 -20.58 -0.94 -6.83
CA GLY A 215 -21.12 -2.29 -6.59
C GLY A 215 -20.18 -3.37 -6.06
N ALA A 216 -18.88 -3.12 -5.81
CA ALA A 216 -17.97 -4.17 -5.34
C ALA A 216 -16.79 -3.62 -4.52
N ALA A 217 -15.97 -4.56 -4.01
CA ALA A 217 -14.74 -4.34 -3.26
C ALA A 217 -13.82 -3.33 -3.95
N MET A 218 -13.28 -2.41 -3.16
CA MET A 218 -12.40 -1.35 -3.66
C MET A 218 -10.94 -1.78 -3.49
N HIS A 219 -10.23 -1.98 -4.60
CA HIS A 219 -8.77 -2.15 -4.54
C HIS A 219 -8.11 -0.77 -4.48
N ARG A 220 -7.42 -0.48 -3.37
CA ARG A 220 -6.73 0.79 -3.15
C ARG A 220 -5.33 0.76 -3.73
N PHE A 221 -4.99 1.83 -4.44
CA PHE A 221 -3.64 2.14 -4.90
C PHE A 221 -3.18 3.46 -4.30
N TYR A 222 -1.87 3.68 -4.25
CA TYR A 222 -1.29 4.96 -3.83
C TYR A 222 -0.29 5.44 -4.89
N ALA A 223 -0.50 6.64 -5.39
CA ALA A 223 0.37 7.26 -6.39
C ALA A 223 0.35 8.79 -6.25
N HIS A 224 1.52 9.42 -6.27
CA HIS A 224 1.72 10.88 -6.26
C HIS A 224 1.03 11.60 -5.10
N GLY A 225 0.91 10.96 -3.93
CA GLY A 225 0.21 11.56 -2.79
C GLY A 225 -1.30 11.32 -2.76
N CYS A 226 -1.85 10.59 -3.73
CA CYS A 226 -3.26 10.29 -3.85
C CYS A 226 -3.54 8.81 -3.58
N PHE A 227 -4.66 8.53 -2.92
CA PHE A 227 -5.24 7.20 -2.86
C PHE A 227 -6.26 7.05 -3.98
N CYS A 228 -6.19 5.94 -4.70
CA CYS A 228 -7.01 5.68 -5.88
C CYS A 228 -7.77 4.37 -5.71
N TRP A 229 -9.06 4.35 -6.05
CA TRP A 229 -9.87 3.15 -6.01
C TRP A 229 -10.59 2.93 -7.33
N GLU A 230 -10.57 1.68 -7.78
CA GLU A 230 -11.42 1.24 -8.88
C GLU A 230 -12.89 1.22 -8.43
N VAL A 231 -13.73 1.93 -9.18
CA VAL A 231 -15.18 1.89 -8.98
C VAL A 231 -15.76 0.81 -9.88
N PHE A 232 -16.24 -0.28 -9.28
CA PHE A 232 -16.76 -1.43 -10.01
C PHE A 232 -17.88 -1.05 -11.00
N ARG A 233 -17.79 -1.54 -12.24
CA ARG A 233 -18.70 -1.23 -13.37
C ARG A 233 -18.80 0.26 -13.72
N SER A 234 -17.87 1.08 -13.25
CA SER A 234 -17.69 2.44 -13.71
C SER A 234 -16.44 2.53 -14.59
N ASP A 235 -16.49 3.43 -15.55
CA ASP A 235 -15.34 3.94 -16.30
C ASP A 235 -14.60 5.04 -15.52
N LYS A 236 -14.66 5.02 -14.18
CA LYS A 236 -14.04 6.03 -13.33
C LYS A 236 -13.18 5.43 -12.22
N LEU A 237 -12.10 6.12 -11.95
CA LEU A 237 -11.24 5.94 -10.80
C LEU A 237 -11.60 7.02 -9.77
N LEU A 238 -11.95 6.62 -8.56
CA LEU A 238 -12.10 7.55 -7.45
C LEU A 238 -10.71 7.89 -6.91
N VAL A 239 -10.42 9.19 -6.74
CA VAL A 239 -9.12 9.67 -6.30
C VAL A 239 -9.30 10.57 -5.08
N LEU A 240 -8.62 10.25 -3.98
CA LEU A 240 -8.49 11.08 -2.79
C LEU A 240 -7.10 11.69 -2.75
N ASP A 241 -7.01 13.02 -2.87
CA ASP A 241 -5.78 13.73 -2.54
C ASP A 241 -5.57 13.64 -1.03
N ALA A 242 -4.55 12.92 -0.58
CA ALA A 242 -4.34 12.69 0.84
C ALA A 242 -4.01 14.01 1.57
N ARG A 243 -3.30 14.94 0.93
CA ARG A 243 -2.88 16.20 1.54
C ARG A 243 -4.07 17.11 1.75
N ARG A 244 -4.90 17.27 0.72
CA ARG A 244 -6.06 18.17 0.75
C ARG A 244 -7.31 17.53 1.36
N ILE A 245 -7.34 16.21 1.46
CA ILE A 245 -8.51 15.42 1.88
C ILE A 245 -9.71 15.72 0.97
N GLU A 246 -9.43 15.83 -0.34
CA GLU A 246 -10.42 16.14 -1.37
C GLU A 246 -10.59 14.94 -2.31
N PHE A 247 -11.84 14.57 -2.59
CA PHE A 247 -12.17 13.55 -3.57
C PHE A 247 -12.34 14.16 -4.97
N SER A 248 -11.92 13.39 -5.97
CA SER A 248 -12.11 13.68 -7.38
C SER A 248 -12.28 12.37 -8.16
N THR A 249 -12.60 12.47 -9.45
CA THR A 249 -12.71 11.30 -10.33
C THR A 249 -11.85 11.46 -11.57
N VAL A 250 -11.23 10.37 -12.00
CA VAL A 250 -10.48 10.30 -13.25
C VAL A 250 -11.15 9.27 -14.16
N ASP A 251 -11.44 9.64 -15.40
CA ASP A 251 -11.99 8.70 -16.37
C ASP A 251 -10.95 7.66 -16.77
N LEU A 252 -11.40 6.42 -16.85
CA LEU A 252 -10.66 5.23 -17.22
C LEU A 252 -11.02 4.85 -18.66
N PRO A 253 -10.07 4.33 -19.46
CA PRO A 253 -10.37 3.92 -20.83
C PRO A 253 -11.35 2.76 -20.82
N THR A 254 -12.10 2.47 -21.88
CA THR A 254 -12.99 1.29 -21.93
C THR A 254 -12.18 0.00 -21.73
N PRO A 255 -12.64 -0.97 -20.91
CA PRO A 255 -11.89 -2.20 -20.71
C PRO A 255 -11.88 -3.02 -22.00
N PRO A 256 -10.80 -3.79 -22.28
CA PRO A 256 -10.68 -4.58 -23.51
C PRO A 256 -11.61 -5.80 -23.57
N GLY A 257 -12.52 -6.01 -22.61
CA GLY A 257 -13.45 -7.14 -22.59
C GLY A 257 -14.56 -7.01 -21.53
N PRO A 258 -15.49 -7.99 -21.49
CA PRO A 258 -16.65 -7.97 -20.58
C PRO A 258 -16.30 -8.28 -19.11
N ASP A 259 -15.08 -8.72 -18.83
CA ASP A 259 -14.59 -9.04 -17.49
C ASP A 259 -14.28 -7.77 -16.67
N VAL A 260 -14.34 -7.93 -15.34
CA VAL A 260 -13.83 -6.95 -14.36
C VAL A 260 -12.39 -6.59 -14.73
N ARG A 261 -12.11 -5.29 -14.86
CA ARG A 261 -10.78 -4.81 -15.19
C ARG A 261 -9.84 -5.19 -14.06
N LYS A 262 -8.85 -6.02 -14.35
CA LYS A 262 -7.73 -6.23 -13.44
C LYS A 262 -6.69 -5.18 -13.75
N MET A 263 -6.63 -4.14 -12.93
CA MET A 263 -5.65 -3.07 -13.09
C MET A 263 -4.83 -2.82 -11.84
N ALA A 264 -3.69 -2.16 -12.03
CA ALA A 264 -2.96 -1.46 -10.99
C ALA A 264 -2.72 -0.02 -11.41
N ILE A 265 -2.86 0.91 -10.46
CA ILE A 265 -2.44 2.31 -10.63
C ILE A 265 -1.05 2.49 -10.03
N VAL A 266 -0.17 3.14 -10.79
CA VAL A 266 1.23 3.36 -10.44
C VAL A 266 1.65 4.79 -10.72
N GLU A 267 2.79 5.20 -10.18
CA GLU A 267 3.39 6.50 -10.49
C GLU A 267 4.08 6.46 -11.86
N ALA A 268 3.70 7.37 -12.75
CA ALA A 268 4.38 7.60 -14.02
C ALA A 268 5.12 8.95 -14.02
N GLY A 269 6.13 9.07 -14.89
CA GLY A 269 6.96 10.26 -15.01
C GLY A 269 6.17 11.54 -15.32
N GLY A 270 6.59 12.65 -14.70
CA GLY A 270 5.96 13.96 -14.85
C GLY A 270 4.72 14.16 -13.96
N GLY A 271 4.62 13.44 -12.84
CA GLY A 271 3.49 13.56 -11.89
C GLY A 271 2.18 12.99 -12.42
N ARG A 272 2.24 12.04 -13.36
CA ARG A 272 1.07 11.45 -14.02
C ARG A 272 0.80 10.07 -13.47
N LEU A 273 -0.45 9.61 -13.57
CA LEU A 273 -0.79 8.24 -13.24
C LEU A 273 -0.42 7.30 -14.39
N GLY A 274 0.17 6.17 -14.02
CA GLY A 274 0.32 5.00 -14.88
C GLY A 274 -0.73 3.96 -14.53
N MET A 275 -1.13 3.17 -15.51
CA MET A 275 -2.07 2.07 -15.35
C MET A 275 -1.48 0.83 -16.01
N LEU A 276 -1.46 -0.27 -15.26
CA LEU A 276 -1.04 -1.59 -15.72
C LEU A 276 -2.25 -2.50 -15.77
N THR A 277 -2.51 -3.13 -16.91
CA THR A 277 -3.66 -4.03 -17.10
C THR A 277 -3.23 -5.36 -17.70
N ILE A 278 -3.83 -6.45 -17.23
CA ILE A 278 -3.63 -7.76 -17.86
C ILE A 278 -4.54 -7.87 -19.07
N SER A 279 -3.95 -8.01 -20.25
CA SER A 279 -4.65 -8.38 -21.47
C SER A 279 -4.67 -9.90 -21.58
N LYS A 280 -5.86 -10.49 -21.40
CA LYS A 280 -6.06 -11.92 -21.61
C LYS A 280 -6.14 -12.21 -23.09
N HIS A 281 -5.25 -13.04 -23.60
CA HIS A 281 -5.34 -13.54 -24.97
C HIS A 281 -6.28 -14.77 -25.01
N PRO A 282 -7.04 -15.01 -26.10
CA PRO A 282 -7.86 -16.21 -26.24
C PRO A 282 -7.04 -17.50 -26.22
N GLU A 283 -5.79 -17.43 -26.70
CA GLU A 283 -4.85 -18.55 -26.66
C GLU A 283 -4.20 -18.67 -25.28
N PRO A 284 -4.20 -19.87 -24.66
CA PRO A 284 -3.58 -20.09 -23.36
C PRO A 284 -2.08 -19.77 -23.40
N GLY A 285 -1.58 -18.99 -22.43
CA GLY A 285 -0.15 -18.74 -22.24
C GLY A 285 0.41 -17.50 -22.93
N VAL A 286 -0.43 -16.68 -23.58
CA VAL A 286 -0.03 -15.45 -24.27
C VAL A 286 -0.55 -14.20 -23.54
N ASP A 287 -0.64 -14.26 -22.20
CA ASP A 287 -1.05 -13.11 -21.41
C ASP A 287 0.03 -12.01 -21.50
N HIS A 288 -0.40 -10.77 -21.72
CA HIS A 288 0.49 -9.62 -21.75
C HIS A 288 0.07 -8.59 -20.71
N LEU A 289 1.04 -7.87 -20.17
CA LEU A 289 0.79 -6.73 -19.30
C LEU A 289 0.94 -5.44 -20.12
N LEU A 290 -0.16 -4.69 -20.22
CA LEU A 290 -0.21 -3.43 -20.93
C LEU A 290 0.06 -2.28 -19.97
N TYR A 291 0.94 -1.36 -20.35
CA TYR A 291 1.19 -0.13 -19.60
C TYR A 291 0.67 1.08 -20.36
N ALA A 292 -0.21 1.83 -19.71
CA ALA A 292 -0.73 3.10 -20.22
C ALA A 292 -0.41 4.23 -19.25
N VAL A 293 -0.18 5.43 -19.79
CA VAL A 293 0.08 6.64 -18.99
C VAL A 293 -1.03 7.64 -19.24
N GLN A 294 -1.52 8.25 -18.16
CA GLN A 294 -2.48 9.33 -18.24
C GLN A 294 -1.87 10.52 -18.98
N SER A 295 -2.65 11.10 -19.87
CA SER A 295 -2.34 12.28 -20.66
C SER A 295 -3.55 13.18 -20.72
N LYS A 296 -3.33 14.46 -21.00
CA LYS A 296 -4.42 15.39 -21.32
C LYS A 296 -4.39 15.62 -22.82
N ASP A 297 -5.54 15.56 -23.47
CA ASP A 297 -5.66 15.95 -24.86
C ASP A 297 -5.74 17.48 -25.02
N ALA A 298 -5.85 17.95 -26.27
CA ALA A 298 -5.93 19.37 -26.60
C ALA A 298 -7.15 20.09 -25.98
N ASN A 299 -8.17 19.35 -25.54
CA ASN A 299 -9.38 19.85 -24.89
C ASN A 299 -9.34 19.68 -23.36
N ALA A 300 -8.18 19.29 -22.80
CA ALA A 300 -7.97 18.99 -21.40
C ALA A 300 -8.78 17.79 -20.86
N THR A 301 -9.34 16.95 -21.72
CA THR A 301 -9.96 15.68 -21.33
C THR A 301 -8.90 14.62 -21.05
N ASN A 302 -9.11 13.84 -19.99
CA ASN A 302 -8.19 12.80 -19.57
C ASN A 302 -8.20 11.65 -20.59
N GLN A 303 -7.06 11.37 -21.21
CA GLN A 303 -6.87 10.23 -22.11
C GLN A 303 -5.72 9.35 -21.65
N TRP A 304 -5.80 8.06 -21.93
CA TRP A 304 -4.76 7.09 -21.58
C TRP A 304 -3.99 6.67 -22.83
N GLN A 305 -2.68 6.90 -22.83
CA GLN A 305 -1.80 6.52 -23.93
C GLN A 305 -1.07 5.23 -23.60
N SER A 306 -1.26 4.19 -24.41
CA SER A 306 -0.46 2.96 -24.33
C SER A 306 1.01 3.27 -24.61
N LYS A 307 1.92 2.73 -23.80
CA LYS A 307 3.37 2.97 -23.90
C LYS A 307 4.17 1.69 -24.12
N SER A 308 3.82 0.62 -23.42
CA SER A 308 4.55 -0.65 -23.53
C SER A 308 3.66 -1.86 -23.35
N VAL A 309 4.11 -2.96 -23.94
CA VAL A 309 3.55 -4.29 -23.79
C VAL A 309 4.67 -5.16 -23.20
N ILE A 310 4.41 -5.75 -22.04
CA ILE A 310 5.38 -6.56 -21.31
C ILE A 310 4.93 -8.01 -21.43
N SER A 311 5.82 -8.84 -21.97
CA SER A 311 5.58 -10.28 -22.08
C SER A 311 5.62 -10.92 -20.70
N LEU A 312 4.61 -11.71 -20.37
CA LEU A 312 4.58 -12.52 -19.16
C LEU A 312 5.04 -13.95 -19.48
N PRO A 313 5.66 -14.67 -18.52
CA PRO A 313 6.05 -16.06 -18.71
C PRO A 313 4.87 -16.95 -19.13
N GLU A 314 5.13 -17.84 -20.07
CA GLU A 314 4.14 -18.79 -20.56
C GLU A 314 3.73 -19.81 -19.48
N ASN A 315 2.62 -20.52 -19.70
CA ASN A 315 2.06 -21.56 -18.83
C ASN A 315 1.41 -21.10 -17.52
N TYR A 316 1.22 -19.79 -17.35
CA TYR A 316 0.48 -19.21 -16.24
C TYR A 316 -0.71 -18.40 -16.74
N ARG A 317 -1.77 -18.36 -15.93
CA ARG A 317 -2.79 -17.31 -15.98
C ARG A 317 -2.46 -16.28 -14.93
N TYR A 318 -2.58 -14.99 -15.26
CA TYR A 318 -2.15 -13.94 -14.35
C TYR A 318 -3.28 -13.24 -13.59
N GLY A 319 -2.93 -12.75 -12.40
CA GLY A 319 -3.69 -11.82 -11.59
C GLY A 319 -2.77 -10.73 -11.06
N ILE A 320 -3.33 -9.55 -10.78
CA ILE A 320 -2.62 -8.47 -10.09
C ILE A 320 -2.92 -8.64 -8.60
N MET A 321 -1.87 -8.69 -7.79
CA MET A 321 -2.01 -8.72 -6.33
C MET A 321 -2.01 -7.31 -5.75
N GLY A 322 -1.10 -6.45 -6.21
CA GLY A 322 -0.99 -5.08 -5.73
C GLY A 322 0.33 -4.43 -6.12
N VAL A 323 0.54 -3.22 -5.60
CA VAL A 323 1.76 -2.43 -5.82
C VAL A 323 2.33 -2.02 -4.47
N ALA A 324 3.62 -2.28 -4.25
CA ALA A 324 4.35 -1.80 -3.08
C ALA A 324 5.83 -1.70 -3.40
N GLY A 325 6.52 -0.72 -2.79
CA GLY A 325 7.98 -0.63 -2.89
C GLY A 325 8.53 -0.38 -4.30
N GLY A 326 7.75 0.23 -5.20
CA GLY A 326 8.16 0.39 -6.59
C GLY A 326 8.07 -0.90 -7.43
N TYR A 327 7.41 -1.94 -6.91
CA TYR A 327 7.12 -3.17 -7.62
C TYR A 327 5.62 -3.40 -7.75
N LEU A 328 5.20 -3.95 -8.89
CA LEU A 328 3.91 -4.61 -9.05
C LEU A 328 4.11 -6.10 -8.77
N LEU A 329 3.27 -6.70 -7.92
CA LEU A 329 3.27 -8.14 -7.70
C LEU A 329 2.13 -8.80 -8.48
N LEU A 330 2.48 -9.83 -9.26
CA LEU A 330 1.59 -10.65 -10.06
C LEU A 330 1.47 -12.05 -9.46
N THR A 331 0.26 -12.58 -9.44
CA THR A 331 0.00 -14.00 -9.17
C THR A 331 -0.02 -14.77 -10.49
N GLY A 332 0.86 -15.76 -10.65
CA GLY A 332 0.85 -16.70 -11.77
C GLY A 332 0.22 -18.03 -11.36
N TYR A 333 -0.99 -18.30 -11.84
CA TYR A 333 -1.68 -19.57 -11.66
C TYR A 333 -1.20 -20.56 -12.73
N PRO A 334 -0.48 -21.62 -12.36
CA PRO A 334 -0.03 -22.61 -13.34
C PRO A 334 -1.25 -23.34 -13.95
N GLN A 335 -1.09 -23.83 -15.17
CA GLN A 335 -2.13 -24.66 -15.82
C GLN A 335 -2.21 -26.08 -15.22
N ASP A 336 -1.16 -26.52 -14.54
CA ASP A 336 -1.05 -27.84 -13.92
C ASP A 336 -1.22 -27.75 -12.39
N ASN A 337 -1.19 -28.88 -11.68
CA ASN A 337 -1.17 -28.95 -10.21
C ASN A 337 0.15 -28.47 -9.57
N ARG A 338 0.88 -27.57 -10.23
CA ARG A 338 2.09 -26.95 -9.68
C ARG A 338 1.70 -25.91 -8.61
N PRO A 339 2.59 -25.62 -7.65
CA PRO A 339 2.35 -24.56 -6.68
C PRO A 339 2.28 -23.18 -7.37
N ILE A 340 1.57 -22.23 -6.77
CA ILE A 340 1.34 -20.89 -7.33
C ILE A 340 2.63 -20.07 -7.26
N SER A 341 3.02 -19.49 -8.40
CA SER A 341 4.20 -18.63 -8.51
C SER A 341 3.80 -17.17 -8.42
N TYR A 342 4.65 -16.35 -7.82
CA TYR A 342 4.51 -14.91 -7.80
C TYR A 342 5.64 -14.27 -8.60
N PHE A 343 5.33 -13.22 -9.33
CA PHE A 343 6.29 -12.49 -10.16
C PHE A 343 6.25 -11.01 -9.81
N SER A 344 7.40 -10.43 -9.51
CA SER A 344 7.55 -9.00 -9.24
C SER A 344 7.98 -8.30 -10.52
N LEU A 345 7.32 -7.19 -10.86
CA LEU A 345 7.72 -6.31 -11.93
C LEU A 345 8.27 -5.02 -11.33
N ASN A 346 9.53 -4.72 -11.58
CA ASN A 346 10.12 -3.43 -11.22
C ASN A 346 9.49 -2.31 -12.05
N LEU A 347 8.86 -1.33 -11.42
CA LEU A 347 8.12 -0.28 -12.12
C LEU A 347 9.01 0.77 -12.80
N GLN A 348 10.29 0.83 -12.44
CA GLN A 348 11.26 1.73 -13.05
C GLN A 348 11.90 1.10 -14.29
N THR A 349 12.28 -0.18 -14.21
CA THR A 349 13.00 -0.89 -15.30
C THR A 349 12.10 -1.73 -16.18
N PHE A 350 10.85 -1.99 -15.74
CA PHE A 350 9.93 -2.95 -16.35
C PHE A 350 10.49 -4.37 -16.48
N GLN A 351 11.47 -4.71 -15.64
CA GLN A 351 11.99 -6.07 -15.54
C GLN A 351 11.09 -6.92 -14.66
N LEU A 352 10.70 -8.07 -15.18
CA LEU A 352 9.90 -9.06 -14.48
C LEU A 352 10.82 -10.15 -13.92
N GLU A 353 10.69 -10.43 -12.64
CA GLU A 353 11.48 -11.42 -11.92
C GLU A 353 10.56 -12.39 -11.18
N TRP A 354 11.02 -13.63 -11.01
CA TRP A 354 10.35 -14.58 -10.12
C TRP A 354 10.55 -14.14 -8.67
N PHE A 355 9.46 -14.10 -7.89
CA PHE A 355 9.45 -13.54 -6.54
C PHE A 355 9.45 -14.62 -5.44
N CYS A 356 8.45 -15.50 -5.45
CA CYS A 356 8.35 -16.65 -4.55
C CYS A 356 7.34 -17.66 -5.10
N GLN A 357 7.23 -18.82 -4.44
CA GLN A 357 6.22 -19.82 -4.74
C GLN A 357 5.54 -20.33 -3.46
N THR A 358 4.22 -20.55 -3.51
CA THR A 358 3.41 -21.05 -2.39
C THR A 358 2.57 -22.25 -2.80
N GLY A 359 2.32 -23.17 -1.86
CA GLY A 359 1.45 -24.32 -2.06
C GLY A 359 -0.02 -23.92 -2.27
N ASP A 360 -0.51 -23.03 -1.42
CA ASP A 360 -1.88 -22.54 -1.45
C ASP A 360 -1.98 -21.12 -2.02
N LYS A 361 -3.16 -20.80 -2.54
CA LYS A 361 -3.48 -19.45 -3.02
C LYS A 361 -3.57 -18.49 -1.85
N VAL A 362 -2.80 -17.40 -1.90
CA VAL A 362 -3.06 -16.26 -1.02
C VAL A 362 -4.31 -15.53 -1.52
N ILE A 363 -5.40 -15.67 -0.79
CA ILE A 363 -6.69 -15.04 -1.12
C ILE A 363 -6.74 -13.62 -0.54
N PHE A 364 -6.16 -13.43 0.64
CA PHE A 364 -6.10 -12.15 1.34
C PHE A 364 -4.65 -11.94 1.80
N GLY A 365 -4.03 -10.85 1.38
CA GLY A 365 -2.71 -10.50 1.86
C GLY A 365 -2.24 -9.14 1.37
N ASP A 366 -1.56 -8.42 2.24
CA ASP A 366 -1.01 -7.10 1.95
C ASP A 366 0.43 -7.24 1.50
N LEU A 367 0.85 -6.43 0.53
CA LEU A 367 2.25 -6.39 0.12
C LEU A 367 3.07 -5.63 1.17
N TYR A 368 4.17 -6.23 1.61
CA TYR A 368 5.07 -5.63 2.57
C TYR A 368 6.36 -5.17 1.91
N ALA A 369 6.59 -3.87 1.94
CA ALA A 369 7.80 -3.23 1.43
C ALA A 369 8.36 -2.29 2.49
N ASP A 370 9.61 -2.48 2.86
CA ASP A 370 10.33 -1.60 3.79
C ASP A 370 11.84 -1.72 3.60
N LEU A 371 12.57 -0.80 4.21
CA LEU A 371 14.02 -0.88 4.33
C LEU A 371 14.40 -2.01 5.30
N PRO A 372 15.59 -2.63 5.12
CA PRO A 372 16.06 -3.66 6.06
C PRO A 372 16.16 -3.11 7.49
N PRO A 373 16.06 -3.97 8.53
CA PRO A 373 16.02 -3.51 9.93
C PRO A 373 17.20 -2.61 10.34
N SER A 374 18.38 -2.79 9.74
CA SER A 374 19.56 -1.94 9.98
C SER A 374 19.40 -0.48 9.52
N LEU A 375 18.43 -0.20 8.66
CA LEU A 375 18.09 1.11 8.10
C LEU A 375 16.69 1.58 8.54
N SER A 376 16.05 0.86 9.45
CA SER A 376 14.72 1.18 9.97
C SER A 376 14.86 1.60 11.43
N PRO A 377 15.02 2.89 11.74
CA PRO A 377 14.92 3.41 13.11
C PRO A 377 13.46 3.38 13.61
N PRO A 378 13.22 3.54 14.93
CA PRO A 378 11.87 3.55 15.50
C PRO A 378 10.96 4.57 14.82
N THR A 379 9.75 4.16 14.45
CA THR A 379 8.78 4.96 13.67
C THR A 379 7.64 5.55 14.50
N LEU A 380 7.57 5.16 15.79
CA LEU A 380 6.61 5.59 16.80
C LEU A 380 7.29 6.13 18.06
#